data_AF-A0AAJ1WWI2-F1
#
_entry.id   AF-A0AAJ1WWI2-F1
#
_cell.length_a   1.000
_cell.length_b   1.000
_cell.length_c   1.000
_cell.angle_alpha   90.00
_cell.angle_beta   90.00
_cell.angle_gamma   90.00
#
_symmetry.space_group_name_H-M   'P 1'
#
loop_
_entity.id
_entity.type
_entity.pdbx_description
1 polymer ?
#
loop_
_entity_poly.entity_id
_entity_poly.type
_entity_poly.pdbx_seq_one_letter_code
_entity_poly.pdbx_strand_id
1 'polypeptide(L)'
;MPGQFALSLVALSLLGAPAIAQTGSVRQALVAGERVVDLPLGDGLGQRVLYDAPPHPRATLVMLPGGSGDIGVRRDGDLRHADNFVIRTRADWVARGYAVLIPDTVDQANLRGVRSSPAYGRLVDGLAAYARDQAPVPVFLVGTSQGTIAAMNGASHARPGLIAGLVLTESVSVPGRRSTETVFDADPQGVRVPVLVVANRDDACDVAPPEMAPRIAAALTHAPDVRVLAVAGGLQRSDRACGSLSPHGYYGLEQQVVEGIAGWLRTHGG
;
A
#
# COMPACT_ATOMS: atom_id res chain seq x y z
N MET A 1 84.03 46.88 -25.48
CA MET A 1 83.41 46.81 -24.13
C MET A 1 82.13 47.63 -24.16
N PRO A 2 81.04 47.13 -23.54
CA PRO A 2 79.78 46.65 -24.14
C PRO A 2 78.83 47.81 -24.55
N GLY A 3 77.76 47.66 -25.34
CA GLY A 3 76.99 46.51 -25.80
C GLY A 3 75.49 46.87 -25.71
N GLN A 4 74.83 47.08 -26.86
CA GLN A 4 73.36 47.22 -26.97
C GLN A 4 72.68 45.87 -26.69
N PHE A 5 71.40 45.87 -26.26
CA PHE A 5 70.27 45.20 -26.91
C PHE A 5 69.02 45.24 -26.02
N ALA A 6 67.90 45.69 -26.60
CA ALA A 6 66.54 45.51 -26.13
C ALA A 6 65.85 44.44 -27.01
N LEU A 7 64.84 43.76 -26.43
CA LEU A 7 63.65 43.06 -26.98
C LEU A 7 63.40 41.80 -26.12
N SER A 8 62.30 41.65 -25.36
CA SER A 8 60.86 41.46 -25.68
C SER A 8 60.41 39.99 -25.65
N LEU A 9 59.25 39.78 -25.01
CA LEU A 9 58.31 38.61 -25.04
C LEU A 9 58.84 37.30 -24.39
N VAL A 10 58.07 36.51 -23.63
CA VAL A 10 56.68 36.05 -23.75
C VAL A 10 56.13 35.72 -22.35
N ALA A 11 54.90 36.17 -22.03
CA ALA A 11 54.14 35.69 -20.87
C ALA A 11 53.31 34.47 -21.29
N LEU A 12 53.55 33.32 -20.65
CA LEU A 12 52.81 32.08 -20.88
C LEU A 12 51.60 32.01 -19.93
N SER A 13 50.41 31.96 -20.54
CA SER A 13 49.10 31.81 -19.90
C SER A 13 48.80 30.36 -19.56
N LEU A 14 48.29 30.10 -18.36
CA LEU A 14 47.59 28.85 -17.99
C LEU A 14 46.28 29.20 -17.30
N LEU A 15 45.20 29.25 -18.09
CA LEU A 15 43.82 29.29 -17.63
C LEU A 15 43.41 27.85 -17.26
N GLY A 16 43.31 27.56 -15.96
CA GLY A 16 42.69 26.33 -15.47
C GLY A 16 41.18 26.42 -15.61
N ALA A 17 40.58 25.56 -16.44
CA ALA A 17 39.13 25.40 -16.53
C ALA A 17 38.60 24.63 -15.29
N PRO A 18 37.45 25.02 -14.71
CA PRO A 18 36.85 24.25 -13.64
C PRO A 18 36.20 22.99 -14.23
N ALA A 19 36.54 21.82 -13.69
CA ALA A 19 35.87 20.57 -13.98
C ALA A 19 34.44 20.62 -13.43
N ILE A 20 33.45 20.64 -14.32
CA ILE A 20 32.05 20.46 -13.96
C ILE A 20 31.89 19.00 -13.55
N ALA A 21 31.72 18.76 -12.25
CA ALA A 21 31.32 17.47 -11.72
C ALA A 21 29.92 17.13 -12.25
N GLN A 22 29.84 16.18 -13.18
CA GLN A 22 28.58 15.59 -13.58
C GLN A 22 28.09 14.69 -12.44
N THR A 23 27.11 15.17 -11.67
CA THR A 23 26.31 14.35 -10.77
C THR A 23 25.40 13.47 -11.62
N GLY A 24 25.90 12.28 -11.97
CA GLY A 24 25.10 11.24 -12.58
C GLY A 24 23.94 10.86 -11.66
N SER A 25 22.71 11.10 -12.10
CA SER A 25 21.51 10.50 -11.52
C SER A 25 21.64 8.99 -11.67
N VAL A 26 21.94 8.31 -10.57
CA VAL A 26 21.85 6.84 -10.51
C VAL A 26 20.35 6.53 -10.56
N ARG A 27 19.84 6.20 -11.75
CA ARG A 27 18.56 5.47 -11.85
C ARG A 27 18.78 4.15 -11.11
N GLN A 28 18.23 4.03 -9.90
CA GLN A 28 18.09 2.73 -9.24
C GLN A 28 17.40 1.81 -10.24
N ALA A 29 18.06 0.71 -10.61
CA ALA A 29 17.43 -0.34 -11.37
C ALA A 29 16.23 -0.84 -10.55
N LEU A 30 15.05 -0.89 -11.15
CA LEU A 30 13.87 -1.50 -10.54
C LEU A 30 14.22 -2.97 -10.27
N VAL A 31 14.40 -3.32 -9.00
CA VAL A 31 14.71 -4.70 -8.60
C VAL A 31 13.40 -5.48 -8.66
N ALA A 32 13.26 -6.30 -9.69
CA ALA A 32 12.18 -7.28 -9.80
C ALA A 32 12.34 -8.40 -8.76
N GLY A 33 11.21 -8.97 -8.35
CA GLY A 33 11.16 -10.14 -7.47
C GLY A 33 10.90 -9.80 -6.01
N GLU A 34 10.62 -10.87 -5.26
CA GLU A 34 10.24 -10.80 -3.85
C GLU A 34 11.44 -10.54 -2.94
N ARG A 35 11.24 -9.68 -1.94
CA ARG A 35 12.20 -9.44 -0.86
C ARG A 35 11.52 -9.00 0.42
N VAL A 36 12.18 -9.31 1.53
CA VAL A 36 11.77 -8.90 2.87
C VAL A 36 12.68 -7.77 3.35
N VAL A 37 12.08 -6.73 3.89
CA VAL A 37 12.77 -5.51 4.32
C VAL A 37 12.31 -5.14 5.72
N ASP A 38 13.25 -4.80 6.60
CA ASP A 38 12.95 -4.24 7.91
C ASP A 38 13.12 -2.71 7.82
N LEU A 39 12.02 -1.96 7.79
CA LEU A 39 12.02 -0.49 7.73
C LEU A 39 12.25 0.09 9.13
N PRO A 40 13.23 0.97 9.34
CA PRO A 40 13.47 1.55 10.66
C PRO A 40 12.31 2.50 11.05
N LEU A 41 11.73 2.28 12.23
CA LEU A 41 10.68 3.16 12.81
C LEU A 41 11.20 4.09 13.91
N GLY A 42 12.46 3.92 14.34
CA GLY A 42 13.04 4.60 15.51
C GLY A 42 13.07 3.68 16.74
N ASP A 43 13.86 4.05 17.76
CA ASP A 43 13.95 3.36 19.06
C ASP A 43 14.25 1.85 18.99
N GLY A 44 14.94 1.42 17.93
CA GLY A 44 15.26 0.02 17.67
C GLY A 44 14.10 -0.81 17.09
N LEU A 45 12.92 -0.20 16.88
CA LEU A 45 11.78 -0.86 16.26
C LEU A 45 11.89 -0.86 14.73
N GLY A 46 11.44 -1.95 14.13
CA GLY A 46 11.42 -2.14 12.68
C GLY A 46 10.05 -2.60 12.19
N GLN A 47 9.54 -1.96 11.15
CA GLN A 47 8.40 -2.44 10.39
C GLN A 47 8.88 -3.41 9.32
N ARG A 48 8.67 -4.70 9.55
CA ARG A 48 8.92 -5.70 8.50
C ARG A 48 7.89 -5.58 7.38
N VAL A 49 8.35 -5.59 6.15
CA VAL A 49 7.51 -5.59 4.96
C VAL A 49 7.99 -6.67 3.98
N LEU A 50 7.03 -7.28 3.28
CA LEU A 50 7.28 -8.05 2.07
C LEU A 50 6.99 -7.14 0.88
N TYR A 51 7.97 -7.00 -0.02
CA TYR A 51 7.82 -6.29 -1.29
C TYR A 51 8.03 -7.29 -2.42
N ASP A 52 7.08 -7.35 -3.36
CA ASP A 52 7.17 -8.19 -4.55
C ASP A 52 6.72 -7.40 -5.76
N ALA A 53 7.49 -7.45 -6.84
CA ALA A 53 7.27 -6.60 -8.00
C ALA A 53 7.68 -7.26 -9.32
N PRO A 54 6.91 -7.04 -10.40
CA PRO A 54 7.39 -7.32 -11.75
C PRO A 54 8.48 -6.31 -12.14
N PRO A 55 9.24 -6.54 -13.23
CA PRO A 55 10.29 -5.61 -13.68
C PRO A 55 9.83 -4.18 -13.96
N HIS A 56 8.59 -4.02 -14.42
CA HIS A 56 7.99 -2.74 -14.79
C HIS A 56 6.59 -2.63 -14.18
N PRO A 57 6.48 -2.33 -12.88
CA PRO A 57 5.19 -2.21 -12.23
C PRO A 57 4.44 -1.00 -12.80
N ARG A 58 3.12 -1.13 -12.96
CA ARG A 58 2.23 -0.03 -13.38
C ARG A 58 1.76 0.82 -12.21
N ALA A 59 1.66 0.19 -11.04
CA ALA A 59 1.38 0.81 -9.75
C ALA A 59 1.89 -0.10 -8.63
N THR A 60 1.98 0.44 -7.42
CA THR A 60 2.26 -0.31 -6.19
C THR A 60 1.02 -0.35 -5.31
N LEU A 61 0.64 -1.55 -4.86
CA LEU A 61 -0.46 -1.77 -3.92
C LEU A 61 0.11 -1.97 -2.51
N VAL A 62 -0.15 -1.02 -1.61
CA VAL A 62 0.11 -1.22 -0.18
C VAL A 62 -1.06 -2.00 0.39
N MET A 63 -0.86 -3.29 0.60
CA MET A 63 -1.91 -4.24 0.98
C MET A 63 -1.93 -4.45 2.49
N LEU A 64 -3.03 -4.06 3.13
CA LEU A 64 -3.20 -3.98 4.57
C LEU A 64 -4.10 -5.13 5.07
N PRO A 65 -3.53 -6.15 5.75
CA PRO A 65 -4.29 -7.33 6.18
C PRO A 65 -5.25 -7.05 7.34
N GLY A 66 -6.32 -7.84 7.37
CA GLY A 66 -7.33 -7.84 8.43
C GLY A 66 -6.87 -8.53 9.73
N GLY A 67 -7.83 -8.89 10.59
CA GLY A 67 -7.53 -9.62 11.83
C GLY A 67 -6.61 -8.84 12.78
N SER A 68 -5.64 -9.52 13.40
CA SER A 68 -4.60 -8.88 14.22
C SER A 68 -3.56 -8.13 13.38
N GLY A 69 -3.55 -8.32 12.06
CA GLY A 69 -2.52 -7.81 11.14
C GLY A 69 -1.25 -8.66 11.11
N ASP A 70 -1.08 -9.57 12.06
CA ASP A 70 0.05 -10.48 12.14
C ASP A 70 -0.04 -11.52 11.01
N ILE A 71 0.86 -11.38 10.04
CA ILE A 71 0.99 -12.32 8.91
C ILE A 71 2.22 -13.21 9.06
N GLY A 72 3.15 -12.83 9.95
CA GLY A 72 4.35 -13.58 10.29
C GLY A 72 5.31 -13.73 9.11
N VAL A 73 5.76 -12.60 8.55
CA VAL A 73 6.78 -12.55 7.48
C VAL A 73 8.12 -13.02 8.04
N ARG A 74 8.60 -14.15 7.52
CA ARG A 74 9.91 -14.69 7.81
C ARG A 74 10.97 -14.08 6.89
N ARG A 75 12.25 -14.23 7.24
CA ARG A 75 13.37 -13.62 6.50
C ARG A 75 13.53 -14.17 5.08
N ASP A 76 13.05 -15.39 4.85
CA ASP A 76 13.05 -16.10 3.58
C ASP A 76 11.84 -15.78 2.68
N GLY A 77 10.91 -14.94 3.15
CA GLY A 77 9.67 -14.60 2.42
C GLY A 77 8.46 -15.45 2.82
N ASP A 78 8.66 -16.53 3.58
CA ASP A 78 7.57 -17.38 4.03
C ASP A 78 6.62 -16.64 4.97
N LEU A 79 5.32 -16.90 4.81
CA LEU A 79 4.26 -16.26 5.60
C LEU A 79 3.57 -17.28 6.50
N ARG A 80 3.48 -16.98 7.79
CA ARG A 80 2.77 -17.85 8.76
C ARG A 80 1.26 -17.89 8.53
N HIS A 81 0.67 -16.77 8.10
CA HIS A 81 -0.77 -16.63 7.91
C HIS A 81 -1.10 -16.22 6.47
N ALA A 82 -0.91 -17.14 5.53
CA ALA A 82 -1.05 -16.89 4.10
C ALA A 82 -2.51 -16.85 3.59
N ASP A 83 -3.49 -17.39 4.34
CA ASP A 83 -4.89 -17.51 3.88
C ASP A 83 -5.62 -16.17 3.72
N ASN A 84 -5.12 -15.07 4.29
CA ASN A 84 -5.75 -13.76 4.19
C ASN A 84 -5.89 -13.32 2.71
N PHE A 85 -7.01 -12.69 2.34
CA PHE A 85 -7.33 -12.34 0.95
C PHE A 85 -6.22 -11.56 0.24
N VAL A 86 -5.77 -10.44 0.82
CA VAL A 86 -4.73 -9.63 0.16
C VAL A 86 -3.37 -10.33 0.15
N ILE A 87 -3.16 -11.31 1.03
CA ILE A 87 -1.93 -12.10 1.07
C ILE A 87 -1.93 -13.18 0.00
N ARG A 88 -2.98 -14.01 -0.06
CA ARG A 88 -3.05 -15.12 -1.01
C ARG A 88 -3.21 -14.69 -2.46
N THR A 89 -3.69 -13.46 -2.70
CA THR A 89 -3.80 -12.87 -4.04
C THR A 89 -2.52 -12.15 -4.49
N ARG A 90 -1.45 -12.14 -3.68
CA ARG A 90 -0.17 -11.47 -4.01
C ARG A 90 0.35 -11.80 -5.41
N ALA A 91 0.45 -13.09 -5.72
CA ALA A 91 1.00 -13.54 -7.00
C ALA A 91 0.14 -13.11 -8.19
N ASP A 92 -1.19 -13.04 -8.02
CA ASP A 92 -2.10 -12.57 -9.07
C ASP A 92 -1.85 -11.09 -9.40
N TRP A 93 -1.62 -10.25 -8.38
CA TRP A 93 -1.29 -8.84 -8.59
C TRP A 93 0.01 -8.65 -9.38
N VAL A 94 1.06 -9.39 -9.00
CA VAL A 94 2.35 -9.35 -9.67
C VAL A 94 2.25 -9.84 -11.12
N ALA A 95 1.53 -10.93 -11.36
CA ALA A 95 1.24 -11.43 -12.70
C ALA A 95 0.48 -10.41 -13.58
N ARG A 96 -0.31 -9.54 -12.96
CA ARG A 96 -1.08 -8.46 -13.61
C ARG A 96 -0.29 -7.15 -13.79
N GLY A 97 0.99 -7.13 -13.40
CA GLY A 97 1.85 -5.96 -13.57
C GLY A 97 1.84 -4.97 -12.41
N TYR A 98 1.37 -5.38 -11.22
CA TYR A 98 1.37 -4.54 -10.01
C TYR A 98 2.49 -4.96 -9.08
N ALA A 99 3.21 -3.98 -8.52
CA ALA A 99 4.01 -4.24 -7.33
C ALA A 99 3.10 -4.31 -6.11
N VAL A 100 3.51 -5.07 -5.09
CA VAL A 100 2.82 -5.15 -3.81
C VAL A 100 3.77 -4.85 -2.66
N LEU A 101 3.26 -4.19 -1.62
CA LEU A 101 3.94 -3.97 -0.36
C LEU A 101 3.02 -4.41 0.78
N ILE A 102 3.46 -5.37 1.57
CA ILE A 102 2.66 -5.98 2.63
C ILE A 102 3.40 -5.81 3.96
N PRO A 103 2.91 -4.97 4.89
CA PRO A 103 3.49 -4.87 6.22
C PRO A 103 3.04 -6.04 7.11
N ASP A 104 3.97 -6.54 7.93
CA ASP A 104 3.64 -7.35 9.10
C ASP A 104 3.31 -6.46 10.30
N THR A 105 3.04 -7.05 11.45
CA THR A 105 2.97 -6.32 12.72
C THR A 105 4.37 -6.03 13.27
N VAL A 106 4.54 -4.86 13.87
CA VAL A 106 5.73 -4.53 14.66
C VAL A 106 5.65 -5.33 15.95
N ASP A 107 6.72 -6.05 16.29
CA ASP A 107 6.83 -6.88 17.51
C ASP A 107 5.64 -7.80 17.78
N GLN A 108 5.01 -8.33 16.72
CA GLN A 108 3.83 -9.21 16.83
C GLN A 108 2.63 -8.56 17.53
N ALA A 109 2.59 -7.22 17.58
CA ALA A 109 1.52 -6.48 18.23
C ALA A 109 0.17 -6.72 17.55
N ASN A 110 -0.88 -6.90 18.36
CA ASN A 110 -2.24 -7.06 17.85
C ASN A 110 -2.82 -5.69 17.45
N LEU A 111 -3.11 -5.49 16.17
CA LEU A 111 -3.60 -4.22 15.62
C LEU A 111 -5.11 -3.98 15.80
N ARG A 112 -5.81 -4.79 16.58
CA ARG A 112 -7.25 -4.55 16.84
C ARG A 112 -7.43 -3.34 17.76
N GLY A 113 -8.18 -2.33 17.30
CA GLY A 113 -8.51 -1.14 18.09
C GLY A 113 -7.46 -0.03 18.06
N VAL A 114 -6.48 -0.11 17.15
CA VAL A 114 -5.40 0.88 17.04
C VAL A 114 -5.20 1.41 15.62
N ARG A 115 -5.91 0.88 14.62
CA ARG A 115 -5.68 1.19 13.20
C ARG A 115 -6.19 2.56 12.78
N SER A 116 -7.19 3.12 13.47
CA SER A 116 -7.71 4.47 13.30
C SER A 116 -6.87 5.52 14.04
N SER A 117 -5.90 5.10 14.86
CA SER A 117 -5.08 6.03 15.63
C SER A 117 -4.20 6.91 14.72
N PRO A 118 -3.91 8.16 15.12
CA PRO A 118 -2.99 9.01 14.37
C PRO A 118 -1.59 8.42 14.19
N ALA A 119 -1.13 7.61 15.15
CA ALA A 119 0.17 6.94 15.07
C ALA A 119 0.19 5.90 13.94
N TYR A 120 -0.87 5.10 13.82
CA TYR A 120 -0.95 4.10 12.76
C TYR A 120 -1.15 4.75 11.38
N GLY A 121 -1.90 5.85 11.29
CA GLY A 121 -2.02 6.63 10.05
C GLY A 121 -0.67 7.12 9.52
N ARG A 122 0.21 7.63 10.41
CA ARG A 122 1.59 8.02 10.05
C ARG A 122 2.43 6.83 9.57
N LEU A 123 2.24 5.65 10.18
CA LEU A 123 2.92 4.44 9.74
C LEU A 123 2.49 4.07 8.31
N VAL A 124 1.19 4.14 7.99
CA VAL A 124 0.68 3.87 6.64
C VAL A 124 1.18 4.90 5.62
N ASP A 125 1.25 6.19 5.96
CA ASP A 125 1.88 7.22 5.11
C ASP A 125 3.36 6.90 4.85
N GLY A 126 4.11 6.44 5.86
CA GLY A 126 5.48 5.97 5.72
C GLY A 126 5.64 4.76 4.78
N LEU A 127 4.73 3.78 4.88
CA LEU A 127 4.69 2.64 3.96
C LEU A 127 4.43 3.07 2.51
N ALA A 128 3.51 4.01 2.31
CA ALA A 128 3.23 4.55 0.98
C ALA A 128 4.41 5.34 0.41
N ALA A 129 5.13 6.08 1.25
CA ALA A 129 6.38 6.75 0.88
C ALA A 129 7.42 5.74 0.43
N TYR A 130 7.63 4.70 1.23
CA TYR A 130 8.55 3.61 0.89
C TYR A 130 8.19 2.95 -0.44
N ALA A 131 6.90 2.67 -0.67
CA ALA A 131 6.39 2.12 -1.92
C ALA A 131 6.70 3.03 -3.12
N ARG A 132 6.57 4.35 -2.96
CA ARG A 132 6.89 5.34 -4.00
C ARG A 132 8.39 5.43 -4.29
N ASP A 133 9.23 5.22 -3.27
CA ASP A 133 10.68 5.21 -3.44
C ASP A 133 11.17 3.97 -4.21
N GLN A 134 10.42 2.86 -4.18
CA GLN A 134 10.80 1.65 -4.93
C GLN A 134 10.56 1.78 -6.42
N ALA A 135 9.53 2.51 -6.82
CA ALA A 135 9.17 2.75 -8.22
C ALA A 135 8.39 4.06 -8.38
N PRO A 136 8.70 4.90 -9.38
CA PRO A 136 8.04 6.18 -9.62
C PRO A 136 6.65 6.00 -10.29
N VAL A 137 5.80 5.18 -9.68
CA VAL A 137 4.48 4.79 -10.16
C VAL A 137 3.42 5.15 -9.13
N PRO A 138 2.12 5.22 -9.51
CA PRO A 138 1.05 5.46 -8.56
C PRO A 138 1.02 4.44 -7.42
N VAL A 139 0.66 4.90 -6.21
CA VAL A 139 0.53 4.07 -5.02
C VAL A 139 -0.93 4.01 -4.60
N PHE A 140 -1.47 2.81 -4.40
CA PHE A 140 -2.83 2.59 -3.92
C PHE A 140 -2.80 1.90 -2.56
N LEU A 141 -3.71 2.29 -1.68
CA LEU A 141 -3.94 1.57 -0.43
C LEU A 141 -5.05 0.54 -0.64
N VAL A 142 -4.81 -0.71 -0.26
CA VAL A 142 -5.78 -1.81 -0.39
C VAL A 142 -5.94 -2.49 0.96
N GLY A 143 -7.10 -2.30 1.60
CA GLY A 143 -7.40 -2.93 2.88
C GLY A 143 -8.39 -4.09 2.74
N THR A 144 -8.31 -5.07 3.65
CA THR A 144 -9.35 -6.11 3.81
C THR A 144 -9.81 -6.26 5.25
N SER A 145 -11.12 -6.41 5.49
CA SER A 145 -11.68 -6.56 6.84
C SER A 145 -11.22 -5.40 7.74
N GLN A 146 -10.67 -5.66 8.93
CA GLN A 146 -10.11 -4.59 9.78
C GLN A 146 -8.95 -3.82 9.13
N GLY A 147 -8.30 -4.36 8.10
CA GLY A 147 -7.27 -3.65 7.33
C GLY A 147 -7.82 -2.47 6.52
N THR A 148 -9.13 -2.42 6.26
CA THR A 148 -9.77 -1.26 5.62
C THR A 148 -9.77 -0.04 6.53
N ILE A 149 -9.76 -0.22 7.85
CA ILE A 149 -9.64 0.86 8.84
C ILE A 149 -8.26 1.54 8.71
N ALA A 150 -7.21 0.73 8.57
CA ALA A 150 -5.85 1.22 8.33
C ALA A 150 -5.73 1.93 6.98
N ALA A 151 -6.32 1.36 5.93
CA ALA A 151 -6.29 1.92 4.58
C ALA A 151 -7.02 3.27 4.52
N MET A 152 -8.20 3.35 5.15
CA MET A 152 -8.98 4.58 5.30
C MET A 152 -8.15 5.64 6.05
N ASN A 153 -7.63 5.31 7.23
CA ASN A 153 -6.86 6.23 8.05
C ASN A 153 -5.63 6.76 7.30
N GLY A 154 -4.91 5.88 6.60
CA GLY A 154 -3.79 6.26 5.74
C GLY A 154 -4.22 7.22 4.63
N ALA A 155 -5.30 6.92 3.89
CA ALA A 155 -5.78 7.78 2.81
C ALA A 155 -6.30 9.14 3.29
N SER A 156 -6.91 9.20 4.47
CA SER A 156 -7.43 10.43 5.07
C SER A 156 -6.35 11.40 5.52
N HIS A 157 -5.19 10.87 5.93
CA HIS A 157 -4.11 11.66 6.51
C HIS A 157 -2.83 11.67 5.67
N ALA A 158 -2.84 11.04 4.49
CA ALA A 158 -1.68 10.98 3.61
C ALA A 158 -1.29 12.37 3.09
N ARG A 159 0.01 12.56 2.87
CA ARG A 159 0.51 13.76 2.19
C ARG A 159 -0.13 13.89 0.79
N PRO A 160 -0.50 15.11 0.36
CA PRO A 160 -1.09 15.33 -0.96
C PRO A 160 -0.22 14.73 -2.09
N GLY A 161 -0.84 13.98 -2.99
CA GLY A 161 -0.18 13.35 -4.15
C GLY A 161 0.55 12.02 -3.85
N LEU A 162 0.66 11.62 -2.58
CA LEU A 162 1.33 10.36 -2.22
C LEU A 162 0.49 9.13 -2.58
N ILE A 163 -0.82 9.20 -2.37
CA ILE A 163 -1.77 8.13 -2.68
C ILE A 163 -2.59 8.50 -3.92
N ALA A 164 -2.76 7.55 -4.83
CA ALA A 164 -3.54 7.71 -6.06
C ALA A 164 -4.99 7.21 -5.92
N GLY A 165 -5.25 6.30 -4.98
CA GLY A 165 -6.58 5.78 -4.72
C GLY A 165 -6.63 4.81 -3.54
N LEU A 166 -7.86 4.50 -3.11
CA LEU A 166 -8.17 3.65 -1.97
C LEU A 166 -9.11 2.51 -2.38
N VAL A 167 -8.78 1.28 -1.99
CA VAL A 167 -9.63 0.10 -2.17
C VAL A 167 -9.96 -0.50 -0.81
N LEU A 168 -11.24 -0.64 -0.51
CA LEU A 168 -11.76 -1.17 0.75
C LEU A 168 -12.52 -2.46 0.47
N THR A 169 -11.99 -3.61 0.93
CA THR A 169 -12.60 -4.93 0.67
C THR A 169 -13.16 -5.54 1.95
N GLU A 170 -14.43 -5.98 1.93
CA GLU A 170 -15.18 -6.48 3.10
C GLU A 170 -14.94 -5.67 4.38
N SER A 171 -15.27 -4.38 4.34
CA SER A 171 -14.92 -3.44 5.40
C SER A 171 -15.60 -3.76 6.73
N VAL A 172 -14.84 -3.69 7.82
CA VAL A 172 -15.43 -3.71 9.18
C VAL A 172 -16.14 -2.38 9.43
N SER A 173 -17.47 -2.42 9.39
CA SER A 173 -18.37 -1.26 9.48
C SER A 173 -19.30 -1.30 10.69
N VAL A 174 -19.28 -2.39 11.45
CA VAL A 174 -20.06 -2.56 12.68
C VAL A 174 -19.10 -2.96 13.81
N PRO A 175 -19.23 -2.39 15.02
CA PRO A 175 -18.40 -2.76 16.17
C PRO A 175 -18.48 -4.26 16.48
N GLY A 176 -17.32 -4.89 16.65
CA GLY A 176 -17.20 -6.31 16.97
C GLY A 176 -16.87 -6.60 18.43
N ARG A 177 -16.86 -7.89 18.79
CA ARG A 177 -16.48 -8.33 20.14
C ARG A 177 -14.99 -8.19 20.45
N ARG A 178 -14.13 -8.28 19.43
CA ARG A 178 -12.66 -8.24 19.56
C ARG A 178 -12.08 -6.83 19.38
N SER A 179 -12.87 -5.92 18.81
CA SER A 179 -12.54 -4.52 18.56
C SER A 179 -13.86 -3.80 18.28
N THR A 180 -14.04 -2.63 18.88
CA THR A 180 -15.18 -1.76 18.57
C THR A 180 -14.90 -0.80 17.42
N GLU A 181 -13.66 -0.76 16.94
CA GLU A 181 -13.19 0.10 15.86
C GLU A 181 -13.74 -0.33 14.50
N THR A 182 -14.14 0.66 13.70
CA THR A 182 -14.73 0.52 12.37
C THR A 182 -14.07 1.46 11.37
N VAL A 183 -14.38 1.30 10.08
CA VAL A 183 -13.94 2.23 9.03
C VAL A 183 -14.44 3.66 9.23
N PHE A 184 -15.51 3.88 10.01
CA PHE A 184 -16.03 5.22 10.29
C PHE A 184 -15.19 5.97 11.33
N ASP A 185 -14.44 5.26 12.17
CA ASP A 185 -13.53 5.87 13.15
C ASP A 185 -12.23 6.39 12.50
N ALA A 186 -11.99 6.03 11.24
CA ALA A 186 -10.78 6.34 10.49
C ALA A 186 -10.90 7.62 9.62
N ASP A 187 -11.77 8.55 10.02
CA ASP A 187 -12.02 9.83 9.34
C ASP A 187 -12.30 9.67 7.82
N PRO A 188 -13.38 9.02 7.39
CA PRO A 188 -13.70 8.89 5.96
C PRO A 188 -13.89 10.24 5.25
N GLN A 189 -14.27 11.29 5.99
CA GLN A 189 -14.39 12.63 5.43
C GLN A 189 -13.03 13.25 5.11
N GLY A 190 -11.92 12.75 5.64
CA GLY A 190 -10.56 13.16 5.31
C GLY A 190 -10.05 12.65 3.95
N VAL A 191 -10.68 11.64 3.36
CA VAL A 191 -10.23 11.06 2.08
C VAL A 191 -10.40 12.07 0.94
N ARG A 192 -9.34 12.25 0.13
CA ARG A 192 -9.32 13.16 -1.05
C ARG A 192 -8.93 12.47 -2.36
N VAL A 193 -8.91 11.13 -2.37
CA VAL A 193 -8.55 10.30 -3.53
C VAL A 193 -9.76 9.45 -3.97
N PRO A 194 -9.81 8.99 -5.23
CA PRO A 194 -10.83 8.05 -5.69
C PRO A 194 -10.88 6.80 -4.82
N VAL A 195 -12.09 6.27 -4.59
CA VAL A 195 -12.32 5.11 -3.72
C VAL A 195 -13.15 4.03 -4.41
N LEU A 196 -12.73 2.78 -4.23
CA LEU A 196 -13.53 1.59 -4.52
C LEU A 196 -13.87 0.85 -3.23
N VAL A 197 -15.17 0.71 -2.94
CA VAL A 197 -15.68 -0.16 -1.89
C VAL A 197 -16.12 -1.47 -2.53
N VAL A 198 -15.56 -2.59 -2.09
CA VAL A 198 -15.91 -3.94 -2.56
C VAL A 198 -16.63 -4.68 -1.42
N ALA A 199 -17.79 -5.24 -1.75
CA ALA A 199 -18.60 -5.99 -0.79
C ALA A 199 -19.23 -7.22 -1.45
N ASN A 200 -19.27 -8.32 -0.71
CA ASN A 200 -19.83 -9.59 -1.13
C ASN A 200 -21.23 -9.75 -0.54
N ARG A 201 -22.24 -9.88 -1.40
CA ARG A 201 -23.64 -10.05 -0.99
C ARG A 201 -23.88 -11.28 -0.11
N ASP A 202 -23.01 -12.29 -0.22
CA ASP A 202 -23.10 -13.52 0.55
C ASP A 202 -22.14 -13.52 1.77
N ASP A 203 -21.53 -12.38 2.12
CA ASP A 203 -20.77 -12.26 3.37
C ASP A 203 -21.71 -12.28 4.58
N ALA A 204 -21.53 -13.29 5.43
CA ALA A 204 -22.26 -13.47 6.68
C ALA A 204 -21.47 -12.99 7.91
N CYS A 205 -20.35 -12.27 7.72
CA CYS A 205 -19.57 -11.71 8.81
C CYS A 205 -20.34 -10.59 9.52
N ASP A 206 -20.53 -10.74 10.83
CA ASP A 206 -21.35 -9.85 11.67
C ASP A 206 -20.84 -8.40 11.74
N VAL A 207 -19.54 -8.20 11.51
CA VAL A 207 -18.89 -6.89 11.54
C VAL A 207 -18.74 -6.22 10.16
N ALA A 208 -18.98 -6.95 9.08
CA ALA A 208 -18.82 -6.48 7.70
C ALA A 208 -20.07 -6.75 6.82
N PRO A 209 -21.30 -6.39 7.28
CA PRO A 209 -22.51 -6.66 6.51
C PRO A 209 -22.48 -5.91 5.17
N PRO A 210 -22.80 -6.58 4.03
CA PRO A 210 -22.70 -5.97 2.70
C PRO A 210 -23.60 -4.75 2.51
N GLU A 211 -24.69 -4.65 3.26
CA GLU A 211 -25.62 -3.50 3.27
C GLU A 211 -24.96 -2.20 3.74
N MET A 212 -23.81 -2.28 4.40
CA MET A 212 -23.07 -1.10 4.86
C MET A 212 -22.18 -0.50 3.76
N ALA A 213 -21.94 -1.18 2.64
CA ALA A 213 -21.09 -0.66 1.57
C ALA A 213 -21.57 0.69 1.00
N PRO A 214 -22.87 0.90 0.69
CA PRO A 214 -23.37 2.23 0.32
C PRO A 214 -23.19 3.28 1.42
N ARG A 215 -23.27 2.90 2.69
CA ARG A 215 -23.08 3.84 3.82
C ARG A 215 -21.62 4.25 3.98
N ILE A 216 -20.67 3.34 3.75
CA ILE A 216 -19.23 3.67 3.68
C ILE A 216 -19.00 4.63 2.52
N ALA A 217 -19.55 4.33 1.33
CA ALA A 217 -19.45 5.21 0.17
C ALA A 217 -19.97 6.63 0.45
N ALA A 218 -21.13 6.74 1.09
CA ALA A 218 -21.73 8.03 1.45
C ALA A 218 -20.92 8.83 2.48
N ALA A 219 -20.11 8.18 3.33
CA ALA A 219 -19.27 8.86 4.32
C ALA A 219 -18.02 9.53 3.71
N LEU A 220 -17.63 9.14 2.50
CA LEU A 220 -16.46 9.65 1.76
C LEU A 220 -16.79 10.95 1.01
N THR A 221 -17.34 11.95 1.72
CA THR A 221 -17.97 13.14 1.13
C THR A 221 -17.03 14.05 0.32
N HIS A 222 -15.71 13.90 0.49
CA HIS A 222 -14.70 14.71 -0.20
C HIS A 222 -13.86 13.90 -1.19
N ALA A 223 -14.16 12.62 -1.39
CA ALA A 223 -13.54 11.82 -2.42
C ALA A 223 -14.10 12.21 -3.81
N PRO A 224 -13.25 12.36 -4.84
CA PRO A 224 -13.68 12.82 -6.17
C PRO A 224 -14.46 11.79 -7.00
N ASP A 225 -14.27 10.49 -6.74
CA ASP A 225 -15.06 9.39 -7.31
C ASP A 225 -15.17 8.29 -6.23
N VAL A 226 -16.37 7.78 -6.00
CA VAL A 226 -16.63 6.70 -5.04
C VAL A 226 -17.52 5.67 -5.71
N ARG A 227 -17.02 4.45 -5.84
CA ARG A 227 -17.77 3.33 -6.45
C ARG A 227 -17.95 2.20 -5.47
N VAL A 228 -19.09 1.52 -5.59
CA VAL A 228 -19.36 0.26 -4.90
C VAL A 228 -19.36 -0.86 -5.93
N LEU A 229 -18.45 -1.82 -5.77
CA LEU A 229 -18.44 -3.07 -6.51
C LEU A 229 -19.06 -4.17 -5.64
N ALA A 230 -20.25 -4.61 -6.01
CA ALA A 230 -20.89 -5.76 -5.39
C ALA A 230 -20.51 -7.05 -6.12
N VAL A 231 -20.07 -8.05 -5.36
CA VAL A 231 -19.89 -9.44 -5.82
C VAL A 231 -20.83 -10.36 -5.07
N ALA A 232 -20.95 -11.62 -5.51
CA ALA A 232 -21.79 -12.63 -4.86
C ALA A 232 -21.15 -14.01 -5.01
N GLY A 233 -21.33 -14.86 -4.02
CA GLY A 233 -20.86 -16.24 -3.94
C GLY A 233 -19.66 -16.43 -3.02
N GLY A 234 -18.92 -17.50 -3.30
CA GLY A 234 -17.76 -17.93 -2.52
C GLY A 234 -18.04 -19.20 -1.73
N LEU A 235 -16.98 -19.80 -1.22
CA LEU A 235 -17.01 -21.08 -0.51
C LEU A 235 -16.76 -20.84 0.98
N GLN A 236 -17.60 -21.43 1.83
CA GLN A 236 -17.40 -21.45 3.27
C GLN A 236 -16.53 -22.65 3.66
N ARG A 237 -15.23 -22.42 3.91
CA ARG A 237 -14.30 -23.45 4.39
C ARG A 237 -13.81 -23.21 5.82
N SER A 238 -13.72 -21.94 6.24
CA SER A 238 -13.47 -21.58 7.64
C SER A 238 -14.69 -21.92 8.52
N ASP A 239 -14.46 -22.19 9.80
CA ASP A 239 -15.56 -22.47 10.75
C ASP A 239 -16.44 -21.23 11.04
N ARG A 240 -15.92 -20.03 10.76
CA ARG A 240 -16.59 -18.75 11.05
C ARG A 240 -16.83 -17.99 9.76
N ALA A 241 -17.93 -17.25 9.72
CA ALA A 241 -18.27 -16.38 8.60
C ALA A 241 -17.16 -15.35 8.31
N CYS A 242 -16.60 -14.71 9.34
CA CYS A 242 -15.47 -13.77 9.22
C CYS A 242 -14.10 -14.43 8.96
N GLY A 243 -14.04 -15.73 8.64
CA GLY A 243 -12.79 -16.42 8.34
C GLY A 243 -12.16 -15.94 7.02
N SER A 244 -10.87 -16.21 6.80
CA SER A 244 -10.23 -15.83 5.53
C SER A 244 -10.58 -16.75 4.37
N LEU A 245 -10.99 -17.99 4.65
CA LEU A 245 -11.46 -18.97 3.67
C LEU A 245 -12.99 -19.08 3.72
N SER A 246 -13.67 -17.96 3.50
CA SER A 246 -15.14 -17.83 3.49
C SER A 246 -15.56 -16.78 2.44
N PRO A 247 -16.87 -16.53 2.22
CA PRO A 247 -17.34 -15.39 1.44
C PRO A 247 -16.77 -14.03 1.90
N HIS A 248 -16.55 -13.81 3.22
CA HIS A 248 -15.85 -12.65 3.78
C HIS A 248 -14.42 -12.50 3.24
N GLY A 249 -13.77 -13.63 2.99
CA GLY A 249 -12.45 -13.63 2.38
C GLY A 249 -12.48 -13.62 0.87
N TYR A 250 -13.64 -13.71 0.21
CA TYR A 250 -13.78 -14.04 -1.23
C TYR A 250 -13.22 -15.40 -1.63
N TYR A 251 -13.26 -16.40 -0.75
CA TYR A 251 -12.69 -17.72 -1.08
C TYR A 251 -13.44 -18.39 -2.24
N GLY A 252 -12.73 -18.72 -3.31
CA GLY A 252 -13.30 -19.23 -4.55
C GLY A 252 -13.81 -18.15 -5.52
N LEU A 253 -13.69 -16.86 -5.17
CA LEU A 253 -14.06 -15.70 -6.00
C LEU A 253 -12.90 -14.75 -6.30
N GLU A 254 -11.68 -15.10 -5.87
CA GLU A 254 -10.54 -14.19 -5.86
C GLU A 254 -10.28 -13.57 -7.24
N GLN A 255 -10.30 -14.38 -8.30
CA GLN A 255 -10.03 -13.90 -9.67
C GLN A 255 -11.08 -12.87 -10.13
N GLN A 256 -12.35 -13.07 -9.80
CA GLN A 256 -13.41 -12.11 -10.15
C GLN A 256 -13.20 -10.78 -9.41
N VAL A 257 -12.87 -10.84 -8.12
CA VAL A 257 -12.66 -9.65 -7.28
C VAL A 257 -11.40 -8.90 -7.71
N VAL A 258 -10.29 -9.62 -7.92
CA VAL A 258 -9.03 -9.06 -8.39
C VAL A 258 -9.20 -8.43 -9.76
N GLU A 259 -9.92 -9.05 -10.71
CA GLU A 259 -10.19 -8.44 -12.01
C GLU A 259 -11.02 -7.15 -11.88
N GLY A 260 -12.07 -7.15 -11.05
CA GLY A 260 -12.89 -5.97 -10.82
C GLY A 260 -12.10 -4.80 -10.25
N ILE A 261 -11.25 -5.07 -9.26
CA ILE A 261 -10.35 -4.07 -8.66
C ILE A 261 -9.31 -3.62 -9.70
N ALA A 262 -8.66 -4.54 -10.43
CA ALA A 262 -7.67 -4.20 -11.46
C ALA A 262 -8.27 -3.32 -12.57
N GLY A 263 -9.52 -3.60 -12.97
CA GLY A 263 -10.28 -2.77 -13.89
C GLY A 263 -10.42 -1.33 -13.39
N TRP A 264 -10.77 -1.16 -12.12
CA TRP A 264 -10.88 0.16 -11.50
C TRP A 264 -9.52 0.86 -11.32
N LEU A 265 -8.46 0.13 -10.99
CA LEU A 265 -7.10 0.68 -10.89
C LEU A 265 -6.66 1.29 -12.24
N ARG A 266 -6.92 0.57 -13.35
CA ARG A 266 -6.60 1.04 -14.71
C ARG A 266 -7.29 2.36 -15.09
N THR A 267 -8.48 2.64 -14.57
CA THR A 267 -9.17 3.92 -14.82
C THR A 267 -8.61 5.08 -14.00
N HIS A 268 -7.72 4.82 -13.04
CA HIS A 268 -7.14 5.80 -12.12
C HIS A 268 -5.60 5.85 -12.20
N GLY A 269 -5.03 5.43 -13.34
CA GLY A 269 -3.59 5.51 -13.60
C GLY A 269 -2.77 4.35 -13.05
N GLY A 270 -3.41 3.35 -12.43
CA GLY A 270 -2.78 2.06 -12.13
C GLY A 270 -2.89 1.09 -13.29
#